data_AF-A0A0K8QFI9-F1
#
_entry.id   AF-A0A0K8QFI9-F1
#
_cell.length_a   1.000
_cell.length_b   1.000
_cell.length_c   1.000
_cell.angle_alpha   90.00
_cell.angle_beta   90.00
_cell.angle_gamma   90.00
#
_symmetry.space_group_name_H-M   'P 1'
#
loop_
_entity.id
_entity.type
_entity.pdbx_description
1 polymer ?
#
loop_
_entity_poly.entity_id
_entity_poly.type
_entity_poly.pdbx_seq_one_letter_code
_entity_poly.pdbx_strand_id
1 'polypeptide(L)'
;MQQRYVGNSGFRVSTLSLGTMSWAEETDEQDARELLHTFIAASGTMIDTAASYAGGRAEALLGSMLGDVVARSEVVLSTKAGVSTSDGRRSVDASRGSMLSALDASLARLGTDYVDIWFAHAWDGNVPLEETLSALDLALRSGRARYVGISNYNGWQTAKLRRSRDSPWWPTNPNTRSCTGSPKTNWCLPSRTPASASWRGAPRPRSAQRQIPRTDSVRITGG
;
A
#
# COMPACT_ATOMS: atom_id res chain seq x y z
N MET A 1 23.15 -2.84 -10.62
CA MET A 1 23.13 -2.79 -9.12
C MET A 1 22.58 -4.08 -8.51
N GLN A 2 23.00 -4.45 -7.28
CA GLN A 2 22.35 -5.57 -6.55
C GLN A 2 20.92 -5.20 -6.13
N GLN A 3 20.05 -6.21 -6.02
CA GLN A 3 18.64 -6.04 -5.64
C GLN A 3 18.37 -6.77 -4.31
N ARG A 4 17.60 -6.17 -3.41
CA ARG A 4 17.24 -6.74 -2.09
C ARG A 4 15.74 -6.73 -1.86
N TYR A 5 15.25 -7.73 -1.13
CA TYR A 5 13.88 -7.75 -0.65
C TYR A 5 13.66 -6.70 0.45
N VAL A 6 12.48 -6.07 0.45
CA VAL A 6 12.08 -5.14 1.50
C VAL A 6 11.34 -5.90 2.59
N GLY A 7 12.00 -6.08 3.74
CA GLY A 7 11.48 -6.87 4.85
C GLY A 7 11.15 -8.31 4.42
N ASN A 8 10.00 -8.82 4.86
CA ASN A 8 9.53 -10.17 4.52
C ASN A 8 8.55 -10.17 3.33
N SER A 9 8.62 -9.17 2.45
CA SER A 9 7.75 -9.05 1.28
C SER A 9 8.41 -9.59 0.01
N GLY A 10 7.61 -9.84 -1.03
CA GLY A 10 8.12 -10.12 -2.38
C GLY A 10 8.62 -8.88 -3.13
N PHE A 11 8.57 -7.70 -2.50
CA PHE A 11 8.98 -6.44 -3.10
C PHE A 11 10.50 -6.30 -3.09
N ARG A 12 11.08 -5.93 -4.24
CA ARG A 12 12.53 -5.81 -4.42
C ARG A 12 12.90 -4.41 -4.86
N VAL A 13 14.01 -3.92 -4.33
CA VAL A 13 14.57 -2.61 -4.66
C VAL A 13 16.08 -2.70 -4.84
N SER A 14 16.65 -1.74 -5.57
CA SER A 14 18.09 -1.58 -5.68
C SER A 14 18.73 -1.34 -4.31
N THR A 15 19.95 -1.83 -4.10
CA THR A 15 20.67 -1.69 -2.81
C THR A 15 20.95 -0.25 -2.41
N LEU A 16 21.01 0.66 -3.39
CA LEU A 16 21.07 2.09 -3.19
C LEU A 16 19.79 2.72 -3.74
N SER A 17 19.36 3.81 -3.13
CA SER A 17 18.21 4.59 -3.55
C SER A 17 18.67 6.03 -3.82
N LEU A 18 18.10 6.65 -4.85
CA LEU A 18 18.35 8.06 -5.17
C LEU A 18 17.35 8.93 -4.39
N GLY A 19 17.84 9.72 -3.44
CA GLY A 19 17.02 10.69 -2.71
C GLY A 19 16.97 12.04 -3.41
N THR A 20 15.81 12.71 -3.39
CA THR A 20 15.59 13.99 -4.09
C THR A 20 15.41 15.18 -3.14
N MET A 21 15.93 15.11 -1.91
CA MET A 21 15.63 16.11 -0.86
C MET A 21 16.03 17.54 -1.25
N SER A 22 17.17 17.70 -1.94
CA SER A 22 17.74 18.98 -2.37
C SER A 22 17.25 19.46 -3.74
N TRP A 23 16.43 18.66 -4.43
CA TRP A 23 15.99 18.95 -5.79
C TRP A 23 15.00 20.11 -5.82
N ALA A 24 15.14 20.97 -6.84
CA ALA A 24 14.39 22.22 -6.99
C ALA A 24 14.66 23.28 -5.88
N GLU A 25 15.81 23.13 -5.20
CA GLU A 25 16.40 24.11 -4.28
C GLU A 25 17.90 24.27 -4.56
N GLU A 26 18.72 23.30 -4.13
CA GLU A 26 20.18 23.33 -4.32
C GLU A 26 20.60 22.59 -5.58
N THR A 27 19.82 21.58 -5.99
CA THR A 27 20.03 20.83 -7.24
C THR A 27 19.04 21.33 -8.28
N ASP A 28 19.56 21.92 -9.36
CA ASP A 28 18.76 22.40 -10.48
C ASP A 28 18.28 21.25 -11.37
N GLU A 29 17.46 21.58 -12.38
CA GLU A 29 16.88 20.58 -13.29
C GLU A 29 17.92 19.82 -14.11
N GLN A 30 18.98 20.49 -14.55
CA GLN A 30 19.99 19.88 -15.40
C GLN A 30 20.82 18.88 -14.59
N ASP A 31 21.26 19.27 -13.40
CA ASP A 31 21.99 18.40 -12.47
C ASP A 31 21.11 17.23 -12.01
N ALA A 32 19.84 17.49 -11.67
CA ALA A 32 18.90 16.44 -11.28
C ALA A 32 18.70 15.40 -12.39
N ARG A 33 18.61 15.86 -13.65
CA ARG A 33 18.51 15.00 -14.83
C ARG A 33 19.76 14.15 -15.03
N GLU A 34 20.94 14.71 -14.88
CA GLU A 34 22.21 13.97 -14.99
C GLU A 34 22.36 12.93 -13.86
N LEU A 35 22.01 13.30 -12.63
CA LEU A 35 21.99 12.40 -11.48
C LEU A 35 21.03 11.23 -11.71
N LEU A 36 19.81 11.51 -12.19
CA LEU A 36 18.82 10.49 -12.50
C LEU A 36 19.35 9.54 -13.59
N HIS A 37 19.83 10.09 -14.70
CA HIS A 37 20.36 9.30 -15.81
C HIS A 37 21.51 8.40 -15.35
N THR A 38 22.47 8.93 -14.59
CA THR A 38 23.60 8.18 -14.05
C THR A 38 23.15 7.05 -13.13
N PHE A 39 22.17 7.32 -12.26
CA PHE A 39 21.63 6.32 -11.34
C PHE A 39 20.94 5.16 -12.09
N ILE A 40 20.13 5.48 -13.10
CA ILE A 40 19.44 4.48 -13.93
C ILE A 40 20.46 3.68 -14.76
N ALA A 41 21.48 4.32 -15.34
CA ALA A 41 22.55 3.65 -16.07
C ALA A 41 23.33 2.64 -15.19
N ALA A 42 23.45 2.90 -13.89
CA ALA A 42 24.01 1.97 -12.91
C ALA A 42 23.05 0.82 -12.50
N SER A 43 21.89 0.71 -13.16
CA SER A 43 20.76 -0.17 -12.83
C SER A 43 20.18 0.08 -11.42
N GLY A 44 20.21 1.34 -10.97
CA GLY A 44 19.42 1.79 -9.83
C GLY A 44 17.94 1.81 -10.18
N THR A 45 17.07 1.48 -9.23
CA THR A 45 15.62 1.42 -9.47
C THR A 45 14.82 2.25 -8.49
N MET A 46 15.27 2.40 -7.24
CA MET A 46 14.50 3.10 -6.21
C MET A 46 14.82 4.59 -6.14
N ILE A 47 13.80 5.43 -6.32
CA ILE A 47 13.85 6.89 -6.21
C ILE A 47 12.92 7.32 -5.09
N ASP A 48 13.45 8.12 -4.17
CA ASP A 48 12.76 8.55 -2.96
C ASP A 48 12.59 10.08 -2.91
N THR A 49 11.35 10.51 -2.77
CA THR A 49 10.95 11.92 -2.68
C THR A 49 9.97 12.14 -1.52
N ALA A 50 9.40 13.33 -1.37
CA ALA A 50 8.36 13.62 -0.38
C ALA A 50 7.55 14.85 -0.78
N ALA A 51 6.27 14.89 -0.38
CA ALA A 51 5.40 16.06 -0.59
C ALA A 51 5.96 17.35 0.03
N SER A 52 6.81 17.24 1.06
CA SER A 52 7.45 18.36 1.74
C SER A 52 8.71 18.89 1.04
N TYR A 53 9.38 18.08 0.22
CA TYR A 53 10.68 18.48 -0.37
C TYR A 53 10.47 19.63 -1.35
N ALA A 54 11.17 20.74 -1.11
CA ALA A 54 10.99 21.99 -1.84
C ALA A 54 9.51 22.42 -1.97
N GLY A 55 8.67 22.16 -0.96
CA GLY A 55 7.23 22.44 -1.03
C GLY A 55 6.51 21.68 -2.15
N GLY A 56 6.97 20.48 -2.49
CA GLY A 56 6.43 19.65 -3.57
C GLY A 56 7.10 19.87 -4.92
N ARG A 57 7.96 20.89 -5.07
CA ARG A 57 8.67 21.13 -6.35
C ARG A 57 9.61 19.98 -6.73
N ALA A 58 10.19 19.27 -5.75
CA ALA A 58 11.01 18.09 -6.03
C ALA A 58 10.21 16.97 -6.70
N GLU A 59 8.95 16.76 -6.29
CA GLU A 59 8.04 15.80 -6.94
C GLU A 59 7.66 16.25 -8.35
N ALA A 60 7.39 17.54 -8.54
CA ALA A 60 7.06 18.08 -9.86
C ALA A 60 8.24 17.97 -10.83
N LEU A 61 9.45 18.27 -10.36
CA LEU A 61 10.69 18.12 -11.13
C LEU A 61 10.98 16.65 -11.46
N LEU A 62 10.82 15.73 -10.51
CA LEU A 62 10.92 14.31 -10.80
C LEU A 62 9.84 13.87 -11.81
N GLY A 63 8.60 14.33 -11.63
CA GLY A 63 7.48 14.05 -12.51
C GLY A 63 7.71 14.46 -13.96
N SER A 64 8.35 15.60 -14.21
CA SER A 64 8.68 16.04 -15.58
C SER A 64 9.71 15.15 -16.29
N MET A 65 10.49 14.37 -15.53
CA MET A 65 11.48 13.44 -16.07
C MET A 65 10.94 12.01 -16.21
N LEU A 66 9.82 11.67 -15.58
CA LEU A 66 9.17 10.36 -15.74
C LEU A 66 8.54 10.26 -17.14
N GLY A 67 8.88 9.21 -17.88
CA GLY A 67 8.48 8.99 -19.26
C GLY A 67 9.42 9.62 -20.31
N ASP A 68 10.15 10.68 -19.93
CA ASP A 68 11.16 11.32 -20.79
C ASP A 68 12.56 10.71 -20.57
N VAL A 69 13.05 10.71 -19.32
CA VAL A 69 14.37 10.18 -18.96
C VAL A 69 14.31 8.69 -18.65
N VAL A 70 13.26 8.25 -17.96
CA VAL A 70 13.08 6.86 -17.53
C VAL A 70 11.62 6.49 -17.54
N ALA A 71 11.29 5.28 -18.00
CA ALA A 71 9.91 4.83 -18.01
C ALA A 71 9.41 4.65 -16.57
N ARG A 72 8.17 5.09 -16.29
CA ARG A 72 7.57 4.95 -14.95
C ARG A 72 7.59 3.50 -14.44
N SER A 73 7.47 2.52 -15.33
CA SER A 73 7.48 1.09 -14.99
C SER A 73 8.87 0.53 -14.60
N GLU A 74 9.95 1.23 -14.92
CA GLU A 74 11.32 0.78 -14.65
C GLU A 74 11.84 1.25 -13.28
N VAL A 75 11.12 2.18 -12.65
CA VAL A 75 11.49 2.75 -11.35
C VAL A 75 10.51 2.34 -10.27
N VAL A 76 11.06 2.15 -9.08
CA VAL A 76 10.34 2.07 -7.81
C VAL A 76 10.30 3.47 -7.23
N LEU A 77 9.09 4.03 -7.15
CA LEU A 77 8.89 5.38 -6.67
C LEU A 77 8.36 5.38 -5.22
N SER A 78 9.06 6.06 -4.32
CA SER A 78 8.56 6.34 -2.98
C SER A 78 8.32 7.82 -2.72
N THR A 79 7.19 8.14 -2.09
CA THR A 79 6.91 9.46 -1.55
C THR A 79 6.35 9.38 -0.13
N LYS A 80 6.28 10.53 0.56
CA LYS A 80 5.93 10.64 1.97
C LYS A 80 4.98 11.80 2.19
N ALA A 81 4.03 11.62 3.10
CA ALA A 81 3.07 12.63 3.52
C ALA A 81 3.03 12.81 5.04
N GLY A 82 2.37 13.87 5.49
CA GLY A 82 2.17 14.18 6.90
C GLY A 82 3.24 15.08 7.51
N VAL A 83 4.18 15.59 6.72
CA VAL A 83 5.07 16.69 7.08
C VAL A 83 4.86 17.81 6.08
N SER A 84 4.76 19.04 6.58
CA SER A 84 4.75 20.25 5.76
C SER A 84 5.66 21.30 6.39
N THR A 85 6.14 22.21 5.56
CA THR A 85 6.87 23.39 6.00
C THR A 85 6.15 24.62 5.47
N SER A 86 5.67 25.47 6.36
CA SER A 86 5.09 26.78 6.04
C SER A 86 5.84 27.84 6.83
N ASP A 87 6.26 28.92 6.17
CA ASP A 87 6.95 30.06 6.82
C ASP A 87 8.17 29.63 7.66
N GLY A 88 8.94 28.66 7.16
CA GLY A 88 10.10 28.09 7.86
C GLY A 88 9.76 27.21 9.07
N ARG A 89 8.47 27.02 9.40
CA ARG A 89 8.02 26.17 10.50
C ARG A 89 7.60 24.81 9.95
N ARG A 90 8.25 23.77 10.45
CA ARG A 90 7.87 22.39 10.20
C ARG A 90 6.66 22.01 11.07
N SER A 91 5.62 21.48 10.44
CA SER A 91 4.46 20.88 11.11
C SER A 91 4.31 19.42 10.71
N VAL A 92 3.67 18.66 11.58
CA VAL A 92 3.28 17.27 11.34
C VAL A 92 1.77 17.20 11.44
N ASP A 93 1.14 16.58 10.45
CA ASP A 93 -0.30 16.32 10.40
C ASP A 93 -0.51 14.97 9.73
N ALA A 94 -0.63 13.92 10.56
CA ALA A 94 -0.88 12.56 10.08
C ALA A 94 -2.38 12.21 10.06
N SER A 95 -3.28 13.21 10.11
CA SER A 95 -4.72 13.00 10.04
C SER A 95 -5.11 12.38 8.69
N ARG A 96 -6.22 11.64 8.68
CA ARG A 96 -6.63 10.89 7.49
C ARG A 96 -6.88 11.79 6.29
N GLY A 97 -7.56 12.91 6.50
CA GLY A 97 -7.89 13.86 5.43
C GLY A 97 -6.64 14.49 4.83
N SER A 98 -5.72 14.94 5.69
CA SER A 98 -4.47 15.59 5.27
C SER A 98 -3.58 14.62 4.49
N MET A 99 -3.38 13.41 5.02
CA MET A 99 -2.62 12.35 4.37
C MET A 99 -3.15 12.01 2.98
N LEU A 100 -4.46 11.78 2.84
CA LEU A 100 -5.04 11.40 1.54
C LEU A 100 -5.01 12.55 0.53
N SER A 101 -5.26 13.79 0.97
CA SER A 101 -5.15 14.98 0.13
C SER A 101 -3.72 15.18 -0.36
N ALA A 102 -2.74 14.96 0.52
CA ALA A 102 -1.32 15.03 0.17
C ALA A 102 -0.93 13.96 -0.85
N LEU A 103 -1.46 12.73 -0.74
CA LEU A 103 -1.24 11.68 -1.74
C LEU A 103 -1.78 12.08 -3.11
N ASP A 104 -3.01 12.58 -3.18
CA ASP A 104 -3.62 13.02 -4.44
C ASP A 104 -2.80 14.15 -5.09
N ALA A 105 -2.33 15.10 -4.29
CA ALA A 105 -1.47 16.18 -4.77
C ALA A 105 -0.08 15.68 -5.22
N SER A 106 0.51 14.70 -4.51
CA SER A 106 1.77 14.07 -4.91
C SER A 106 1.64 13.33 -6.24
N LEU A 107 0.58 12.53 -6.41
CA LEU A 107 0.32 11.81 -7.67
C LEU A 107 0.14 12.77 -8.84
N ALA A 108 -0.57 13.88 -8.63
CA ALA A 108 -0.74 14.92 -9.64
C ALA A 108 0.61 15.57 -10.02
N ARG A 109 1.48 15.89 -9.04
CA ARG A 109 2.81 16.46 -9.32
C ARG A 109 3.74 15.48 -10.02
N LEU A 110 3.70 14.21 -9.62
CA LEU A 110 4.51 13.14 -10.21
C LEU A 110 3.99 12.69 -11.58
N GLY A 111 2.78 13.08 -11.98
CA GLY A 111 2.17 12.69 -13.25
C GLY A 111 1.90 11.18 -13.35
N THR A 112 1.58 10.52 -12.23
CA THR A 112 1.32 9.07 -12.18
C THR A 112 0.09 8.77 -11.32
N ASP A 113 -0.56 7.65 -11.61
CA ASP A 113 -1.73 7.12 -10.90
C ASP A 113 -1.37 6.35 -9.62
N TYR A 114 -0.10 5.93 -9.47
CA TYR A 114 0.36 5.20 -8.29
C TYR A 114 1.80 5.49 -7.90
N VAL A 115 2.10 5.32 -6.61
CA VAL A 115 3.47 5.17 -6.08
C VAL A 115 3.71 3.73 -5.64
N ASP A 116 4.96 3.28 -5.69
CA ASP A 116 5.28 1.92 -5.28
C ASP A 116 5.31 1.80 -3.75
N ILE A 117 5.84 2.81 -3.05
CA ILE A 117 5.77 2.89 -1.59
C ILE A 117 5.30 4.27 -1.15
N TRP A 118 4.31 4.32 -0.27
CA TRP A 118 3.88 5.56 0.36
C TRP A 118 4.11 5.55 1.87
N PHE A 119 4.78 6.57 2.39
CA PHE A 119 5.16 6.65 3.80
C PHE A 119 4.35 7.68 4.58
N ALA A 120 3.94 7.33 5.80
CA ALA A 120 3.71 8.33 6.84
C ALA A 120 5.07 8.88 7.31
N HIS A 121 5.34 10.16 7.03
CA HIS A 121 6.68 10.75 7.09
C HIS A 121 7.19 11.00 8.51
N ALA A 122 6.30 11.19 9.48
CA ALA A 122 6.65 11.38 10.88
C ALA A 122 5.51 10.90 11.80
N TRP A 123 5.85 10.63 13.06
CA TRP A 123 4.86 10.36 14.09
C TRP A 123 4.12 11.65 14.47
N ASP A 124 2.80 11.60 14.48
CA ASP A 124 1.95 12.65 15.02
C ASP A 124 1.39 12.21 16.39
N GLY A 125 1.72 12.95 17.44
CA GLY A 125 1.25 12.67 18.80
C GLY A 125 -0.20 13.08 19.06
N ASN A 126 -0.77 13.91 18.19
CA ASN A 126 -2.11 14.46 18.35
C ASN A 126 -3.18 13.66 17.57
N VAL A 127 -2.76 12.84 16.60
CA VAL A 127 -3.65 12.02 15.78
C VAL A 127 -3.69 10.59 16.32
N PRO A 128 -4.88 10.02 16.56
CA PRO A 128 -5.01 8.60 16.89
C PRO A 128 -4.35 7.73 15.82
N LEU A 129 -3.53 6.77 16.25
CA LEU A 129 -2.74 5.93 15.34
C LEU A 129 -3.60 5.21 14.30
N GLU A 130 -4.78 4.75 14.73
CA GLU A 130 -5.77 4.07 13.90
C GLU A 130 -6.26 4.95 12.74
N GLU A 131 -6.32 6.26 12.93
CA GLU A 131 -6.74 7.20 11.88
C GLU A 131 -5.68 7.31 10.78
N THR A 132 -4.42 7.57 11.15
CA THR A 132 -3.29 7.60 10.20
C THR A 132 -3.21 6.29 9.43
N LEU A 133 -3.30 5.17 10.16
CA LEU A 133 -3.21 3.86 9.55
C LEU A 133 -4.38 3.54 8.61
N SER A 134 -5.59 4.03 8.92
CA SER A 134 -6.75 3.91 8.04
C SER A 134 -6.51 4.63 6.71
N ALA A 135 -5.79 5.77 6.72
CA ALA A 135 -5.39 6.45 5.49
C ALA A 135 -4.43 5.60 4.64
N LEU A 136 -3.43 4.98 5.28
CA LEU A 136 -2.50 4.06 4.61
C LEU A 136 -3.23 2.84 4.01
N ASP A 137 -4.17 2.23 4.76
CA ASP A 137 -4.98 1.11 4.26
C ASP A 137 -5.82 1.51 3.04
N LEU A 138 -6.45 2.71 3.07
CA LEU A 138 -7.20 3.18 1.92
C LEU A 138 -6.30 3.43 0.70
N ALA A 139 -5.12 4.03 0.88
CA ALA A 139 -4.18 4.24 -0.22
C ALA A 139 -3.80 2.91 -0.88
N LEU A 140 -3.53 1.88 -0.07
CA LEU A 140 -3.23 0.52 -0.54
C LEU A 140 -4.40 -0.12 -1.29
N ARG A 141 -5.60 -0.10 -0.70
CA ARG A 141 -6.80 -0.70 -1.32
C ARG A 141 -7.24 0.01 -2.59
N SER A 142 -7.02 1.33 -2.67
CA SER A 142 -7.35 2.12 -3.85
C SER A 142 -6.37 1.93 -5.02
N GLY A 143 -5.23 1.25 -4.81
CA GLY A 143 -4.19 1.07 -5.82
C GLY A 143 -3.27 2.28 -6.01
N ARG A 144 -3.58 3.44 -5.40
CA ARG A 144 -2.75 4.65 -5.41
C ARG A 144 -1.37 4.45 -4.77
N ALA A 145 -1.26 3.48 -3.86
CA ALA A 145 0.02 3.01 -3.34
C ALA A 145 0.07 1.48 -3.38
N ARG A 146 1.16 0.89 -3.86
CA ARG A 146 1.31 -0.58 -3.88
C ARG A 146 1.74 -1.14 -2.52
N TYR A 147 2.59 -0.39 -1.84
CA TYR A 147 3.04 -0.65 -0.48
C TYR A 147 2.93 0.62 0.36
N VAL A 148 2.82 0.43 1.67
CA VAL A 148 2.80 1.53 2.63
C VAL A 148 3.81 1.31 3.73
N GLY A 149 4.33 2.39 4.29
CA GLY A 149 5.34 2.35 5.34
C GLY A 149 5.27 3.55 6.27
N ILE A 150 6.24 3.59 7.18
CA ILE A 150 6.46 4.69 8.12
C ILE A 150 7.91 5.17 8.02
N SER A 151 8.14 6.45 8.30
CA SER A 151 9.46 7.05 8.39
C SER A 151 9.55 7.93 9.62
N ASN A 152 10.72 7.98 10.26
CA ASN A 152 10.95 8.74 11.50
C ASN A 152 10.04 8.32 12.68
N TYR A 153 9.80 7.02 12.83
CA TYR A 153 9.11 6.42 13.98
C TYR A 153 10.14 5.74 14.87
N ASN A 154 10.04 6.00 16.17
CA ASN A 154 10.91 5.41 17.19
C ASN A 154 10.50 3.95 17.44
N GLY A 155 11.40 3.13 17.99
CA GLY A 155 11.15 1.69 18.18
C GLY A 155 9.83 1.35 18.89
N TRP A 156 9.46 2.10 19.93
CA TRP A 156 8.20 1.88 20.65
C TRP A 156 6.96 2.28 19.83
N GLN A 157 7.05 3.30 18.97
CA GLN A 157 5.98 3.72 18.07
C GLN A 157 5.73 2.65 17.00
N THR A 158 6.82 2.12 16.43
CA THR A 158 6.79 0.97 15.51
C THR A 158 6.22 -0.28 16.17
N ALA A 159 6.53 -0.53 17.44
CA ALA A 159 5.92 -1.63 18.20
C ALA A 159 4.41 -1.44 18.41
N LYS A 160 3.94 -0.22 18.67
CA LYS A 160 2.49 0.10 18.75
C LYS A 160 1.77 -0.19 17.43
N LEU A 161 2.36 0.22 16.30
CA LEU A 161 1.86 -0.08 14.95
C LEU A 161 1.78 -1.59 14.68
N ARG A 162 2.80 -2.36 15.08
CA ARG A 162 2.77 -3.81 14.93
C ARG A 162 1.62 -4.44 15.72
N ARG A 163 1.36 -3.94 16.94
CA ARG A 163 0.27 -4.41 17.78
C ARG A 163 -1.10 -4.01 17.25
N SER A 164 -1.25 -2.85 16.63
CA SER A 164 -2.55 -2.40 16.11
C SER A 164 -3.06 -3.26 14.95
N ARG A 165 -2.19 -3.95 14.21
CA ARG A 165 -2.61 -4.97 13.20
C ARG A 165 -3.44 -6.10 13.79
N ASP A 166 -3.21 -6.45 15.06
CA ASP A 166 -3.94 -7.52 15.74
C ASP A 166 -5.26 -7.03 16.35
N SER A 167 -5.53 -5.71 16.29
CA SER A 167 -6.74 -5.10 16.81
C SER A 167 -7.97 -5.50 15.97
N PRO A 168 -9.12 -5.84 16.58
CA PRO A 168 -10.34 -6.20 15.86
C PRO A 168 -10.97 -5.03 15.08
N TRP A 169 -10.45 -3.82 15.23
CA TRP A 169 -10.89 -2.63 14.50
C TRP A 169 -10.03 -2.33 13.26
N TRP A 170 -8.98 -3.12 13.02
CA TRP A 170 -8.12 -2.98 11.85
C TRP A 170 -8.84 -3.44 10.57
N PRO A 171 -8.93 -2.64 9.50
CA PRO A 171 -9.76 -2.98 8.34
C PRO A 171 -9.42 -4.32 7.65
N THR A 172 -8.18 -4.81 7.76
CA THR A 172 -7.75 -6.10 7.19
C THR A 172 -7.50 -7.19 8.23
N ASN A 173 -7.91 -7.00 9.50
CA ASN A 173 -7.76 -8.07 10.46
C ASN A 173 -8.74 -9.20 10.08
N PRO A 174 -8.26 -10.43 9.78
CA PRO A 174 -9.13 -11.54 9.39
C PRO A 174 -10.10 -11.95 10.51
N ASN A 175 -9.88 -11.50 11.75
CA ASN A 175 -10.79 -11.64 12.88
C ASN A 175 -11.81 -10.49 13.01
N THR A 176 -11.83 -9.53 12.08
CA THR A 176 -12.91 -8.53 12.02
C THR A 176 -14.19 -9.24 11.60
N ARG A 177 -15.12 -9.40 12.56
CA ARG A 177 -16.48 -9.82 12.23
C ARG A 177 -17.08 -8.70 11.38
N SER A 178 -17.44 -9.02 10.15
CA SER A 178 -18.13 -8.12 9.23
C SER A 178 -19.38 -7.54 9.90
N CYS A 179 -19.33 -6.28 10.30
CA CYS A 179 -20.51 -5.51 10.67
C CYS A 179 -21.30 -5.23 9.38
N THR A 180 -22.24 -6.12 9.05
CA THR A 180 -23.25 -5.84 8.03
C THR A 180 -24.52 -5.38 8.74
N GLY A 181 -24.82 -4.07 8.71
CA GLY A 181 -26.16 -3.58 9.04
C GLY A 181 -26.27 -2.22 9.76
N SER A 182 -26.65 -1.20 8.98
CA SER A 182 -27.48 -0.01 9.27
C SER A 182 -27.06 1.02 10.36
N PRO A 183 -27.11 2.34 10.04
CA PRO A 183 -26.79 3.40 11.00
C PRO A 183 -27.99 3.65 11.90
N LYS A 184 -27.98 3.18 13.16
CA LYS A 184 -28.67 3.86 14.28
C LYS A 184 -28.57 3.23 15.68
N THR A 185 -27.98 2.06 15.90
CA THR A 185 -27.98 1.49 17.27
C THR A 185 -26.66 0.79 17.63
N ASN A 186 -25.87 1.43 18.48
CA ASN A 186 -24.68 0.85 19.14
C ASN A 186 -25.12 -0.10 20.26
N TRP A 187 -25.53 -1.32 19.91
CA TRP A 187 -25.62 -2.44 20.85
C TRP A 187 -25.26 -3.74 20.14
N CYS A 188 -24.03 -4.21 20.32
CA CYS A 188 -23.62 -5.55 19.90
C CYS A 188 -24.14 -6.57 20.94
N LEU A 189 -25.23 -7.27 20.62
CA LEU A 189 -25.60 -8.48 21.37
C LEU A 189 -24.90 -9.70 20.74
N PRO A 190 -24.37 -10.63 21.55
CA PRO A 190 -23.73 -11.83 21.06
C PRO A 190 -24.78 -12.82 20.53
N SER A 191 -24.66 -13.25 19.27
CA SER A 191 -25.33 -14.48 18.84
C SER A 191 -24.57 -15.68 19.43
N ARG A 192 -25.13 -16.21 20.53
CA ARG A 192 -24.89 -17.59 20.94
C ARG A 192 -25.37 -18.51 19.81
N THR A 193 -24.48 -19.27 19.20
CA THR A 193 -24.84 -20.56 18.62
C THR A 193 -24.67 -21.63 19.72
N PRO A 194 -25.73 -22.34 20.14
CA PRO A 194 -25.54 -23.66 20.71
C PRO A 194 -25.41 -24.66 19.57
N ALA A 195 -24.33 -25.43 19.61
CA ALA A 195 -24.23 -26.69 18.90
C ALA A 195 -25.29 -27.69 19.41
N SER A 196 -25.73 -28.57 18.50
CA SER A 196 -26.47 -29.82 18.71
C SER A 196 -27.95 -29.74 19.14
N ALA A 197 -28.84 -30.16 18.24
CA ALA A 197 -30.07 -30.88 18.58
C ALA A 197 -30.50 -31.77 17.40
N SER A 198 -30.48 -33.08 17.63
CA SER A 198 -31.03 -34.14 16.80
C SER A 198 -32.54 -33.97 16.55
N TRP A 199 -33.02 -34.26 15.34
CA TRP A 199 -34.42 -34.67 15.12
C TRP A 199 -34.53 -35.77 14.07
N ARG A 200 -35.30 -36.80 14.44
CA ARG A 200 -35.64 -38.03 13.71
C ARG A 200 -36.85 -37.77 12.81
N GLY A 201 -36.99 -38.53 11.71
CA GLY A 201 -38.32 -38.95 11.21
C GLY A 201 -38.74 -38.57 9.78
N ALA A 202 -38.39 -39.45 8.83
CA ALA A 202 -39.18 -39.93 7.65
C ALA A 202 -39.60 -39.00 6.49
N PRO A 203 -39.95 -39.54 5.28
CA PRO A 203 -39.67 -40.84 4.67
C PRO A 203 -38.94 -40.76 3.30
N ARG A 204 -38.35 -41.88 2.84
CA ARG A 204 -37.71 -42.05 1.51
C ARG A 204 -38.72 -42.48 0.44
N PRO A 205 -38.58 -42.08 -0.84
CA PRO A 205 -39.01 -42.88 -1.98
C PRO A 205 -37.89 -43.81 -2.46
N ARG A 206 -38.30 -45.01 -2.89
CA ARG A 206 -37.47 -46.14 -3.31
C ARG A 206 -37.08 -46.06 -4.79
N SER A 207 -35.85 -46.51 -5.04
CA SER A 207 -35.35 -47.33 -6.16
C SER A 207 -35.57 -46.89 -7.62
N ALA A 208 -34.44 -46.70 -8.32
CA ALA A 208 -34.16 -47.44 -9.55
C ALA A 208 -32.64 -47.61 -9.72
N GLN A 209 -32.20 -48.87 -9.80
CA GLN A 209 -30.86 -49.32 -10.15
C GLN A 209 -30.62 -49.25 -11.67
N ARG A 210 -29.35 -49.45 -12.05
CA ARG A 210 -28.78 -49.76 -13.39
C ARG A 210 -28.39 -48.53 -14.21
N GLN A 211 -27.28 -48.50 -14.94
CA GLN A 211 -26.21 -49.47 -15.23
C GLN A 211 -25.04 -48.68 -15.83
N ILE A 212 -23.82 -49.09 -15.51
CA ILE A 212 -22.60 -48.69 -16.23
C ILE A 212 -22.54 -49.51 -17.54
N PRO A 213 -22.02 -48.94 -18.63
CA PRO A 213 -21.09 -49.69 -19.47
C PRO A 213 -19.75 -48.96 -19.62
N ARG A 214 -18.69 -49.78 -19.55
CA ARG A 214 -17.33 -49.50 -20.01
C ARG A 214 -17.23 -49.79 -21.52
N THR A 215 -16.06 -49.45 -22.06
CA THR A 215 -15.45 -49.80 -23.37
C THR A 215 -15.73 -48.76 -24.47
N ASP A 216 -14.83 -48.37 -25.37
CA ASP A 216 -13.57 -48.95 -25.86
C ASP A 216 -12.55 -47.87 -26.30
N SER A 217 -11.29 -48.32 -26.34
CA SER A 217 -10.11 -47.71 -26.95
C SER A 217 -10.20 -47.46 -28.46
N VAL A 218 -9.64 -46.35 -28.96
CA VAL A 218 -9.13 -46.23 -30.35
C VAL A 218 -7.85 -45.37 -30.38
N ARG A 219 -6.75 -45.99 -30.82
CA ARG A 219 -5.54 -45.36 -31.43
C ARG A 219 -5.76 -45.27 -32.94
N ILE A 220 -5.38 -44.16 -33.58
CA ILE A 220 -4.95 -44.05 -35.01
C ILE A 220 -4.02 -42.80 -35.09
N THR A 221 -2.68 -42.94 -35.17
CA THR A 221 -1.77 -42.63 -36.32
C THR A 221 -2.14 -41.35 -37.10
N GLY A 222 -1.27 -40.39 -37.45
CA GLY A 222 0.13 -40.37 -37.85
C GLY A 222 0.23 -39.42 -39.06
N GLY A 223 1.22 -38.52 -39.09
CA GLY A 223 1.42 -37.50 -40.13
C GLY A 223 2.13 -36.28 -39.59
#